data_AF-A0A7W9PIW3-F1
#
_entry.id   AF-A0A7W9PIW3-F1
#
_cell.length_a   1.000
_cell.length_b   1.000
_cell.length_c   1.000
_cell.angle_alpha   90.00
_cell.angle_beta   90.00
_cell.angle_gamma   90.00
#
_symmetry.space_group_name_H-M   'P 1'
#
loop_
_entity.id
_entity.type
_entity.pdbx_description
1 polymer ?
#
loop_
_entity_poly.entity_id
_entity_poly.type
_entity_poly.pdbx_seq_one_letter_code
_entity_poly.pdbx_strand_id
1 'polypeptide(L)'
;MGFEWPDWALAHLIGIETAEVRQILASTRRWPRQAGDGSVAVLTLWGRTDAGRPLIVAVRRQDSWTWLIIGAREMRGDEVRVFEQWEQENLR
;
A
#
# COMPACT_ATOMS: atom_id res chain seq x y z
N MET A 1 9.25 -13.20 -6.02
CA MET A 1 9.43 -11.88 -5.39
C MET A 1 8.85 -11.98 -3.99
N GLY A 2 9.64 -11.64 -2.96
CA GLY A 2 9.21 -11.72 -1.56
C GLY A 2 8.94 -10.33 -0.98
N PHE A 3 7.92 -10.25 -0.13
CA PHE A 3 7.71 -9.08 0.74
C PHE A 3 8.15 -9.43 2.15
N GLU A 4 9.08 -8.67 2.69
CA GLU A 4 9.55 -8.80 4.06
C GLU A 4 9.04 -7.64 4.92
N TRP A 5 8.84 -7.92 6.20
CA TRP A 5 8.42 -6.93 7.17
C TRP A 5 9.49 -6.78 8.24
N PRO A 6 10.23 -5.67 8.25
CA PRO A 6 11.11 -5.36 9.37
C PRO A 6 10.30 -5.11 10.64
N ASP A 7 10.82 -5.51 11.81
CA ASP A 7 10.16 -5.30 13.11
C ASP A 7 9.80 -3.84 13.36
N TRP A 8 10.67 -2.91 12.94
CA TRP A 8 10.42 -1.48 13.06
C TRP A 8 9.23 -1.01 12.21
N ALA A 9 8.95 -1.65 11.08
CA ALA A 9 7.84 -1.28 10.20
C ALA A 9 6.51 -1.88 10.67
N LEU A 10 6.53 -2.99 11.42
CA LEU A 10 5.34 -3.50 12.10
C LEU A 10 4.81 -2.50 13.12
N ALA A 11 5.72 -1.83 13.85
CA ALA A 11 5.34 -0.79 14.82
C ALA A 11 4.66 0.44 14.18
N HIS A 12 4.79 0.63 12.86
CA HIS A 12 4.16 1.73 12.13
C HIS A 12 2.74 1.39 11.62
N LEU A 13 2.26 0.17 11.85
CA LEU A 13 0.87 -0.21 11.60
C LEU A 13 -0.05 0.33 12.69
N ILE A 14 -0.47 1.58 12.56
CA ILE A 14 -1.41 2.18 13.51
C ILE A 14 -2.83 1.80 13.10
N GLY A 15 -3.44 0.84 13.82
CA GLY A 15 -4.83 0.43 13.61
C GLY A 15 -5.09 -0.36 12.32
N ILE A 16 -4.05 -0.99 11.77
CA ILE A 16 -4.11 -1.83 10.57
C ILE A 16 -3.52 -3.19 10.88
N GLU A 17 -4.22 -4.25 10.51
CA GLU A 17 -3.73 -5.59 10.69
C GLU A 17 -2.76 -6.01 9.57
N THR A 18 -1.81 -6.88 9.90
CA THR A 18 -0.91 -7.45 8.88
C THR A 18 -1.67 -8.22 7.80
N ALA A 19 -2.82 -8.81 8.14
CA ALA A 19 -3.70 -9.49 7.21
C ALA A 19 -4.29 -8.53 6.17
N GLU A 20 -4.70 -7.33 6.57
CA GLU A 20 -5.22 -6.30 5.67
C GLU A 20 -4.14 -5.85 4.68
N VAL A 21 -2.89 -5.69 5.13
CA VAL A 21 -1.78 -5.38 4.23
C VAL A 21 -1.53 -6.52 3.24
N ARG A 22 -1.57 -7.77 3.68
CA ARG A 22 -1.47 -8.93 2.78
C ARG A 22 -2.60 -8.96 1.75
N GLN A 23 -3.83 -8.59 2.13
CA GLN A 23 -4.95 -8.48 1.17
C GLN A 23 -4.63 -7.45 0.09
N ILE A 24 -4.11 -6.27 0.43
CA ILE A 24 -3.73 -5.27 -0.59
C ILE A 24 -2.61 -5.80 -1.50
N LEU A 25 -1.59 -6.45 -0.93
CA LEU A 25 -0.48 -7.02 -1.69
C LEU A 25 -0.89 -8.21 -2.57
N ALA A 26 -1.94 -8.94 -2.21
CA ALA A 26 -2.51 -10.03 -2.98
C ALA A 26 -3.57 -9.57 -3.99
N SER A 27 -4.19 -8.40 -3.75
CA SER A 27 -5.29 -7.89 -4.56
C SER A 27 -4.83 -7.60 -5.99
N THR A 28 -5.57 -8.12 -6.96
CA THR A 28 -5.45 -7.77 -8.38
C THR A 28 -5.86 -6.32 -8.62
N ARG A 29 -6.78 -5.81 -7.80
CA ARG A 29 -7.33 -4.45 -7.91
C ARG A 29 -6.59 -3.52 -6.97
N ARG A 30 -5.34 -3.24 -7.33
CA ARG A 30 -4.47 -2.29 -6.63
C ARG A 30 -3.87 -1.31 -7.62
N TRP A 31 -3.65 -0.09 -7.18
CA TRP A 31 -3.02 0.96 -7.97
C TRP A 31 -1.62 1.26 -7.43
N PRO A 32 -0.55 0.89 -8.18
CA PRO A 32 0.80 1.26 -7.84
C PRO A 32 1.05 2.73 -8.16
N ARG A 33 1.51 3.51 -7.18
CA ARG A 33 1.92 4.90 -7.33
C ARG A 33 3.26 5.14 -6.68
N GLN A 34 4.15 5.83 -7.38
CA GLN A 34 5.36 6.35 -6.76
C GLN A 34 4.99 7.49 -5.82
N ALA A 35 5.47 7.43 -4.59
CA ALA A 35 5.36 8.50 -3.61
C ALA A 35 6.75 8.87 -3.11
N GLY A 36 6.97 10.14 -2.82
CA GLY A 36 8.26 10.62 -2.36
C GLY A 36 8.32 12.13 -2.27
N ASP A 37 9.25 12.63 -1.48
CA ASP A 37 9.53 14.05 -1.28
C ASP A 37 10.77 14.53 -2.07
N GLY A 38 11.19 13.74 -3.05
CA GLY A 38 12.41 13.99 -3.84
C GLY A 38 13.69 13.45 -3.19
N SER A 39 13.69 13.20 -1.88
CA SER A 39 14.82 12.59 -1.16
C SER A 39 14.65 11.08 -0.97
N VAL A 40 13.40 10.63 -0.83
CA VAL A 40 13.04 9.21 -0.73
C VAL A 40 11.98 8.88 -1.77
N ALA A 41 12.27 7.91 -2.64
CA ALA A 41 11.29 7.34 -3.55
C ALA A 41 10.79 5.99 -3.00
N VAL A 42 9.52 5.93 -2.66
CA VAL A 42 8.83 4.70 -2.24
C VAL A 42 7.76 4.34 -3.26
N LEU A 43 7.47 3.06 -3.39
CA LEU A 43 6.32 2.60 -4.15
C LEU A 43 5.16 2.44 -3.16
N THR A 44 4.05 3.10 -3.43
CA THR A 44 2.81 2.94 -2.67
C THR A 44 1.82 2.10 -3.47
N LEU A 45 1.14 1.19 -2.80
CA LEU A 45 0.10 0.36 -3.36
C LEU A 45 -1.21 0.76 -2.70
N TRP A 46 -2.10 1.32 -3.50
CA TRP A 46 -3.40 1.80 -3.08
C TRP A 46 -4.42 0.72 -3.39
N GLY A 47 -5.24 0.32 -2.42
CA GLY A 47 -6.21 -0.74 -2.62
C GLY A 47 -7.30 -0.74 -1.56
N ARG A 48 -8.28 -1.63 -1.73
CA ARG A 48 -9.26 -1.95 -0.69
C ARG A 48 -9.01 -3.31 -0.11
N THR A 49 -9.21 -3.42 1.20
CA THR A 49 -9.34 -4.71 1.89
C THR A 49 -10.61 -5.41 1.47
N ASP A 50 -10.76 -6.68 1.83
CA ASP A 50 -11.99 -7.45 1.55
C ASP A 50 -13.21 -6.84 2.27
N ALA A 51 -12.97 -6.14 3.39
CA ALA A 51 -13.98 -5.37 4.13
C ALA A 51 -14.28 -3.99 3.50
N GLY A 52 -13.64 -3.64 2.39
CA GLY A 52 -13.83 -2.37 1.68
C GLY A 52 -13.04 -1.19 2.23
N ARG A 53 -12.17 -1.38 3.23
CA ARG A 53 -11.36 -0.30 3.81
C ARG A 53 -10.27 0.13 2.82
N PRO A 54 -10.18 1.42 2.45
CA PRO A 54 -9.17 1.90 1.52
C PRO A 54 -7.83 2.14 2.23
N LEU A 55 -6.80 1.39 1.85
CA LEU A 55 -5.47 1.46 2.47
C LEU A 55 -4.39 1.83 1.45
N ILE A 56 -3.37 2.54 1.95
CA ILE A 56 -2.10 2.75 1.26
C ILE A 56 -1.03 1.91 1.96
N VAL A 57 -0.42 1.01 1.20
CA VAL A 57 0.73 0.21 1.64
C VAL A 57 1.99 0.77 0.99
N ALA A 58 2.94 1.22 1.79
CA ALA A 58 4.23 1.70 1.30
C ALA A 58 5.23 0.55 1.30
N VAL A 59 5.84 0.33 0.15
CA VAL A 59 6.91 -0.66 -0.05
C VAL A 59 8.15 0.00 -0.65
N ARG A 60 9.31 -0.50 -0.26
CA ARG A 60 10.59 -0.08 -0.79
C ARG A 60 11.38 -1.29 -1.24
N ARG A 61 12.02 -1.20 -2.39
CA ARG A 61 12.92 -2.24 -2.86
C ARG A 61 14.20 -2.23 -2.01
N GLN A 62 14.55 -3.37 -1.42
CA GLN A 62 15.83 -3.55 -0.74
C GLN A 62 16.91 -4.01 -1.71
N ASP A 63 16.58 -5.01 -2.52
CA ASP A 63 17.49 -5.61 -3.50
C ASP A 63 16.73 -6.13 -4.73
N SER A 64 17.40 -6.91 -5.58
CA SER A 64 16.81 -7.41 -6.82
C SER A 64 15.56 -8.27 -6.64
N TRP A 65 15.39 -8.90 -5.47
CA TRP A 65 14.39 -9.94 -5.19
C TRP A 65 13.47 -9.62 -4.01
N THR A 66 13.89 -8.69 -3.14
CA THR A 66 13.26 -8.39 -1.85
C THR A 66 12.66 -6.99 -1.82
N TRP A 67 11.40 -6.93 -1.40
CA TRP A 67 10.69 -5.69 -1.11
C TRP A 67 10.38 -5.62 0.38
N LEU A 68 10.66 -4.48 1.01
CA LEU A 68 10.30 -4.21 2.39
C LEU A 68 8.96 -3.50 2.43
N ILE A 69 8.06 -3.97 3.29
CA ILE A 69 6.89 -3.22 3.72
C ILE A 69 7.37 -2.24 4.78
N ILE A 70 7.32 -0.95 4.49
CA ILE A 70 7.83 0.10 5.37
C ILE A 70 6.72 0.80 6.17
N GLY A 71 5.47 0.56 5.81
CA GLY A 71 4.30 1.03 6.55
C GLY A 71 3.00 0.82 5.78
N ALA A 72 1.89 0.93 6.48
CA ALA A 72 0.57 1.05 5.88
C ALA A 72 -0.29 2.02 6.69
N ARG A 73 -1.22 2.68 6.02
CA ARG A 73 -2.20 3.55 6.67
C ARG A 73 -3.51 3.57 5.88
N GLU A 74 -4.56 4.00 6.55
CA GLU A 74 -5.82 4.29 5.89
C GLU A 74 -5.69 5.51 4.99
N MET A 75 -6.39 5.50 3.86
CA MET A 75 -6.46 6.64 2.97
C MET A 75 -7.20 7.81 3.63
N ARG A 76 -6.75 9.02 3.35
CA ARG A 76 -7.43 10.26 3.77
C ARG A 76 -8.50 10.64 2.76
N GLY A 77 -9.45 11.51 3.13
CA GLY A 77 -10.64 11.77 2.31
C GLY A 77 -10.35 12.28 0.89
N ASP A 78 -9.30 13.07 0.70
CA ASP A 78 -8.82 13.50 -0.63
C ASP A 78 -8.22 12.34 -1.43
N GLU A 79 -7.45 11.47 -0.77
CA GLU A 79 -6.85 10.27 -1.37
C GLU A 79 -7.91 9.24 -1.76
N VAL A 80 -8.93 9.04 -0.92
CA VAL A 80 -10.07 8.17 -1.21
C VAL A 80 -10.76 8.62 -2.48
N ARG A 81 -11.03 9.92 -2.65
CA ARG A 81 -11.67 10.43 -3.88
C ARG A 81 -10.84 10.17 -5.13
N VAL A 82 -9.53 10.40 -5.04
CA VAL A 82 -8.60 10.14 -6.15
C VAL A 82 -8.54 8.64 -6.47
N PHE A 83 -8.52 7.80 -5.44
CA PHE A 83 -8.54 6.35 -5.59
C PHE A 83 -9.85 5.85 -6.20
N GLU A 84 -10.99 6.37 -5.76
CA GLU A 84 -12.32 6.02 -6.26
C GLU A 84 -12.50 6.39 -7.73
N GLN A 85 -11.98 7.55 -8.14
CA GLN A 85 -11.98 7.94 -9.54
C GLN A 85 -11.16 6.94 -10.37
N TRP A 86 -9.95 6.61 -9.93
CA TRP A 86 -9.14 5.60 -10.60
C TRP A 86 -9.85 4.24 -10.64
N GLU A 87 -10.50 3.83 -9.55
CA GLU A 87 -11.25 2.59 -9.47
C GLU A 87 -12.37 2.54 -10.50
N GLN A 88 -13.07 3.64 -10.74
CA GLN A 88 -14.13 3.73 -11.75
C GLN A 88 -13.60 3.65 -13.18
N GLU A 89 -12.48 4.30 -13.45
CA GLU A 89 -11.84 4.31 -14.77
C GLU A 89 -11.21 2.95 -15.13
N ASN A 90 -10.83 2.15 -14.11
CA ASN A 90 -10.10 0.90 -14.26
C ASN A 90 -10.93 -0.33 -13.84
N LEU A 91 -12.27 -0.22 -13.85
CA LEU A 91 -13.24 -1.26 -13.50
C LEU A 91 -13.40 -2.40 -14.54
N ARG A 92 -12.44 -2.57 -15.45
CA ARG A 92 -12.56 -3.50 -16.59
C ARG A 92 -12.29 -4.95 -16.21
#